data_AF-A0A4Y7TWB8-F1
#
_entry.id   AF-A0A4Y7TWB8-F1
#
_cell.length_a   1.000
_cell.length_b   1.000
_cell.length_c   1.000
_cell.angle_alpha   90.00
_cell.angle_beta   90.00
_cell.angle_gamma   90.00
#
_symmetry.space_group_name_H-M   'P 1'
#
loop_
_entity.id
_entity.type
_entity.pdbx_description
1 polymer ?
#
loop_
_entity_poly.entity_id
_entity_poly.type
_entity_poly.pdbx_seq_one_letter_code
_entity_poly.pdbx_strand_id
1 'polypeptide(L)'
;MNGINPSTNHLPGICPIFKKGQEPLPPGLNEEDRPIYEQQKRWEGYAGMAMESCAVKTVLAGTMGFGIGAFFSLMSASFAYEDPYLRTQGKTAAQLNATQKASAIFKDMGRGMWTSGKGFGKVGALYAGIECVIESYRAKNDIYNSVASGFLAGGVLARNAGPKAVVGGGLAFAAFSAAIDAFMRREPSEDD
;
A
#
# COMPACT_ATOMS: atom_id res chain seq x y z
N MET A 1 -15.11 4.62 35.46
CA MET A 1 -14.73 5.53 34.38
C MET A 1 -13.85 4.72 33.43
N ASN A 2 -14.42 4.35 32.29
CA ASN A 2 -13.88 3.34 31.39
C ASN A 2 -12.67 3.87 30.59
N GLY A 3 -11.56 3.14 30.64
CA GLY A 3 -10.71 2.85 29.48
C GLY A 3 -10.09 3.99 28.67
N ILE A 4 -9.64 5.08 29.28
CA ILE A 4 -8.89 6.12 28.54
C ILE A 4 -7.43 5.68 28.41
N ASN A 5 -7.03 5.36 27.18
CA ASN A 5 -5.65 5.02 26.80
C ASN A 5 -4.69 6.14 27.29
N PRO A 6 -3.61 5.83 28.04
CA PRO A 6 -2.66 6.83 28.56
C PRO A 6 -1.84 7.54 27.47
N SER A 7 -2.04 7.19 26.21
CA SER A 7 -1.38 7.79 25.05
C SER A 7 -2.11 9.01 24.50
N THR A 8 -2.77 9.86 25.30
CA THR A 8 -3.45 11.07 24.78
C THR A 8 -2.52 12.30 24.62
N ASN A 9 -1.24 12.16 24.99
CA ASN A 9 -0.22 13.21 24.92
C ASN A 9 0.15 13.67 23.49
N HIS A 10 -0.36 13.01 22.43
CA HIS A 10 -0.13 13.38 21.03
C HIS A 10 -1.28 14.20 20.42
N LEU A 11 -2.39 14.41 21.14
CA LEU A 11 -3.56 15.12 20.61
C LEU A 11 -3.34 16.64 20.69
N PRO A 12 -3.44 17.39 19.57
CA PRO A 12 -3.29 18.84 19.59
C PRO A 12 -4.42 19.48 20.39
N GLY A 13 -4.07 20.33 21.36
CA GLY A 13 -5.02 21.13 22.13
C GLY A 13 -5.48 20.53 23.46
N ILE A 14 -4.95 19.38 23.87
CA ILE A 14 -5.20 18.80 25.20
C ILE A 14 -3.91 18.90 26.02
N CYS A 15 -4.00 19.37 27.26
CA CYS A 15 -2.85 19.37 28.15
C CYS A 15 -2.44 17.92 28.47
N PRO A 16 -1.13 17.62 28.47
CA PRO A 16 -0.68 16.28 28.81
C PRO A 16 -1.10 15.96 30.25
N ILE A 17 -1.78 14.82 30.44
CA ILE A 17 -2.37 14.43 31.74
C ILE A 17 -1.26 14.16 32.78
N PHE A 18 -0.06 13.77 32.31
CA PHE A 18 1.10 13.47 33.15
C PHE A 18 2.30 14.32 32.75
N LYS A 19 3.11 14.72 33.75
CA LYS A 19 4.44 15.29 33.50
C LYS A 19 5.32 14.25 32.80
N LYS A 20 6.14 14.72 31.86
CA LYS A 20 7.14 13.90 31.14
C LYS A 20 7.98 13.11 32.15
N GLY A 21 7.89 11.77 32.10
CA GLY A 21 8.60 10.84 33.01
C GLY A 21 7.77 10.28 34.18
N GLN A 22 6.54 10.76 34.44
CA GLN A 22 5.64 10.25 35.48
C GLN A 22 4.43 9.48 34.92
N GLU A 23 4.59 8.88 33.74
CA GLU A 23 3.53 8.09 33.11
C GLU A 23 3.39 6.74 33.83
N PRO A 24 2.15 6.29 34.10
CA PRO A 24 1.93 4.96 34.69
C PRO A 24 2.41 3.89 33.71
N LEU A 25 3.27 2.98 34.20
CA LEU A 25 3.76 1.85 33.42
C LEU A 25 2.61 0.84 33.19
N PRO A 26 2.58 0.15 32.04
CA PRO A 26 1.60 -0.91 31.81
C PRO A 26 1.78 -2.04 32.86
N PRO A 27 0.68 -2.74 33.23
CA PRO A 27 0.70 -3.73 34.30
C PRO A 27 1.69 -4.86 33.97
N GLY A 28 2.72 -5.04 34.80
CA GLY A 28 3.73 -6.10 34.68
C GLY A 28 5.17 -5.63 34.46
N LEU A 29 5.43 -4.33 34.28
CA LEU A 29 6.77 -3.76 34.11
C LEU A 29 7.29 -3.09 35.40
N ASN A 30 8.54 -3.35 35.75
CA ASN A 30 9.22 -2.77 36.92
C ASN A 30 9.86 -1.41 36.57
N GLU A 31 10.23 -0.62 37.59
CA GLU A 31 10.83 0.71 37.44
C GLU A 31 12.14 0.72 36.63
N GLU A 32 12.87 -0.40 36.60
CA GLU A 32 14.12 -0.57 35.84
C GLU A 32 13.92 -0.67 34.32
N ASP A 33 12.73 -1.04 33.87
CA ASP A 33 12.43 -1.20 32.44
C ASP A 33 11.86 0.09 31.80
N ARG A 34 11.66 1.13 32.63
CA ARG A 34 11.24 2.48 32.21
C ARG A 34 12.06 3.05 31.04
N PRO A 35 13.41 2.98 30.99
CA PRO A 35 14.17 3.51 29.85
C PRO A 35 13.92 2.74 28.55
N ILE A 36 13.69 1.42 28.62
CA ILE A 36 13.37 0.58 27.45
C ILE A 36 11.95 0.88 26.96
N TYR A 37 11.00 1.03 27.90
CA TYR A 37 9.62 1.39 27.61
C TYR A 37 9.49 2.80 27.03
N GLU A 38 10.20 3.79 27.58
CA GLU A 38 10.26 5.15 27.03
C GLU A 38 10.90 5.18 25.64
N GLN A 39 11.92 4.36 25.41
CA GLN A 39 12.51 4.18 24.09
C GLN A 39 11.50 3.56 23.12
N GLN A 40 10.78 2.51 23.51
CA GLN A 40 9.71 1.91 22.69
C GLN A 40 8.60 2.91 22.39
N LYS A 41 8.11 3.66 23.37
CA LYS A 41 7.08 4.70 23.17
C LYS A 41 7.57 5.83 22.27
N ARG A 42 8.85 6.20 22.36
CA ARG A 42 9.47 7.16 21.44
C ARG A 42 9.55 6.60 20.02
N TRP A 43 9.89 5.33 19.86
CA TRP A 43 9.87 4.64 18.57
C TRP A 43 8.45 4.51 18.01
N GLU A 44 7.45 4.19 18.82
CA GLU A 44 6.03 4.16 18.46
C GLU A 44 5.53 5.54 18.04
N GLY A 45 5.91 6.59 18.76
CA GLY A 45 5.57 7.97 18.41
C GLY A 45 6.19 8.38 17.07
N TYR A 46 7.48 8.09 16.85
CA TYR A 46 8.10 8.33 15.54
C TYR A 46 7.51 7.46 14.43
N ALA A 47 7.14 6.22 14.72
CA ALA A 47 6.50 5.31 13.77
C ALA A 47 5.08 5.79 13.41
N GLY A 48 4.29 6.27 14.38
CA GLY A 48 2.97 6.85 14.17
C GLY A 48 3.05 8.10 13.28
N MET A 49 3.92 9.04 13.63
CA MET A 49 4.17 10.24 12.82
C MET A 49 4.67 9.90 11.39
N ALA A 50 5.48 8.84 11.27
CA ALA A 50 5.93 8.35 9.97
C ALA A 50 4.77 7.74 9.17
N MET A 51 3.88 6.96 9.77
CA MET A 51 2.74 6.34 9.07
C MET A 51 1.61 7.31 8.75
N GLU A 52 1.50 8.43 9.47
CA GLU A 52 0.59 9.52 9.13
C GLU A 52 1.11 10.38 7.97
N SER A 53 2.40 10.28 7.63
CA SER A 53 2.99 11.05 6.55
C SER A 53 2.51 10.54 5.18
N CYS A 54 1.93 11.42 4.36
CA CYS A 54 1.49 11.07 3.01
C CYS A 54 2.61 10.53 2.12
N ALA A 55 3.85 11.00 2.30
CA ALA A 55 5.00 10.49 1.58
C ALA A 55 5.26 9.00 1.91
N VAL A 56 5.18 8.64 3.19
CA VAL A 56 5.41 7.27 3.65
C VAL A 56 4.26 6.35 3.21
N LYS A 57 2.99 6.78 3.39
CA LYS A 57 1.82 6.02 2.87
C LYS A 57 1.95 5.73 1.38
N THR A 58 2.32 6.75 0.59
CA THR A 58 2.48 6.64 -0.86
C THR A 58 3.61 5.68 -1.25
N VAL A 59 4.77 5.79 -0.61
CA VAL A 59 5.91 4.92 -0.89
C VAL A 59 5.60 3.49 -0.49
N LEU A 60 5.02 3.27 0.69
CA LEU A 60 4.67 1.95 1.19
C LEU A 60 3.61 1.27 0.31
N ALA A 61 2.55 1.99 -0.07
CA ALA A 61 1.54 1.47 -1.00
C ALA A 61 2.12 1.21 -2.39
N GLY A 62 3.03 2.07 -2.86
CA GLY A 62 3.72 1.90 -4.13
C GLY A 62 4.65 0.68 -4.16
N THR A 63 5.41 0.43 -3.10
CA THR A 63 6.30 -0.74 -3.00
C THR A 63 5.48 -2.02 -2.84
N MET A 64 4.42 -1.99 -2.05
CA MET A 64 3.51 -3.14 -1.90
C MET A 64 2.82 -3.47 -3.23
N GLY A 65 2.32 -2.45 -3.95
CA GLY A 65 1.76 -2.61 -5.29
C GLY A 65 2.78 -3.13 -6.30
N PHE A 66 4.04 -2.65 -6.24
CA PHE A 66 5.11 -3.17 -7.07
C PHE A 66 5.39 -4.65 -6.80
N GLY A 67 5.47 -5.06 -5.54
CA GLY A 67 5.71 -6.45 -5.14
C GLY A 67 4.59 -7.38 -5.62
N ILE A 68 3.33 -6.98 -5.42
CA ILE A 68 2.17 -7.74 -5.88
C ILE A 68 2.15 -7.83 -7.42
N GLY A 69 2.40 -6.74 -8.12
CA GLY A 69 2.45 -6.73 -9.59
C GLY A 69 3.62 -7.54 -10.16
N ALA A 70 4.77 -7.52 -9.51
CA ALA A 70 5.93 -8.34 -9.84
C ALA A 70 5.61 -9.84 -9.68
N PHE A 71 4.96 -10.20 -8.56
CA PHE A 71 4.52 -11.57 -8.30
C PHE A 71 3.52 -12.06 -9.36
N PHE A 72 2.48 -11.28 -9.66
CA PHE A 72 1.51 -11.63 -10.70
C PHE A 72 2.17 -11.81 -12.08
N SER A 73 3.17 -10.98 -12.41
CA SER A 73 3.89 -11.09 -13.67
C SER A 73 4.79 -12.32 -13.76
N LEU A 74 5.47 -12.68 -12.67
CA LEU A 74 6.31 -13.88 -12.60
C LEU A 74 5.45 -15.12 -12.69
N MET A 75 4.32 -15.16 -11.98
CA MET A 75 3.36 -16.26 -12.07
C MET A 75 2.80 -16.43 -13.49
N SER A 76 2.45 -15.32 -14.15
CA SER A 76 2.00 -15.35 -15.55
C SER A 76 3.09 -15.84 -16.51
N ALA A 77 4.35 -15.43 -16.29
CA ALA A 77 5.49 -15.88 -17.08
C ALA A 77 5.74 -17.39 -16.91
N SER A 78 5.55 -17.95 -15.71
CA SER A 78 5.66 -19.40 -15.47
C SER A 78 4.66 -20.18 -16.31
N PHE A 79 3.39 -19.75 -16.38
CA PHE A 79 2.39 -20.44 -17.19
C PHE A 79 2.61 -20.29 -18.71
N ALA A 80 3.09 -19.12 -19.16
CA ALA A 80 3.40 -18.91 -20.56
C ALA A 80 4.61 -19.74 -21.04
N TYR A 81 5.47 -20.19 -20.12
CA TYR A 81 6.67 -20.97 -20.45
C TYR A 81 6.42 -22.48 -20.52
N GLU A 82 5.37 -22.97 -19.87
CA GLU A 82 4.92 -24.37 -19.94
C GLU A 82 4.20 -24.69 -21.27
N ASP A 83 3.86 -23.69 -22.10
CA ASP A 83 3.20 -23.91 -23.39
C ASP A 83 4.22 -24.20 -24.52
N PRO A 84 4.21 -25.41 -25.13
CA PRO A 84 5.13 -25.79 -26.19
C PRO A 84 5.01 -24.94 -27.47
N TYR A 85 3.89 -24.22 -27.66
CA TYR A 85 3.65 -23.37 -28.83
C TYR A 85 4.46 -22.06 -28.81
N LEU A 86 4.69 -21.50 -27.61
CA LEU A 86 5.47 -20.27 -27.42
C LEU A 86 6.98 -20.50 -27.53
N ARG A 87 7.47 -21.72 -27.25
CA ARG A 87 8.87 -22.11 -27.51
C ARG A 87 9.26 -22.02 -28.99
N THR A 88 8.31 -22.15 -29.92
CA THR A 88 8.56 -22.10 -31.37
C THR A 88 8.55 -20.67 -31.92
N GLN A 89 7.85 -19.73 -31.26
CA GLN A 89 7.76 -18.33 -31.69
C GLN A 89 8.97 -17.49 -31.24
N GLY A 90 9.72 -17.95 -30.22
CA GLY A 90 11.06 -17.47 -29.89
C GLY A 90 12.10 -17.93 -30.93
N LYS A 91 11.93 -17.56 -32.20
CA LYS A 91 12.83 -17.88 -33.33
C LYS A 91 14.27 -17.34 -33.15
N THR A 92 14.56 -16.61 -32.08
CA THR A 92 15.92 -16.22 -31.65
C THR A 92 16.60 -17.20 -30.69
N ALA A 93 15.88 -18.18 -30.11
CA ALA A 93 16.42 -19.15 -29.14
C ALA A 93 16.79 -20.52 -29.72
N ALA A 94 16.60 -20.73 -31.03
CA ALA A 94 17.03 -21.96 -31.72
C ALA A 94 18.55 -22.01 -31.94
N GLN A 95 19.27 -20.90 -31.79
CA GLN A 95 20.71 -20.79 -32.09
C GLN A 95 21.56 -20.28 -30.89
N LEU A 96 21.05 -20.38 -29.67
CA LEU A 96 21.71 -19.88 -28.46
C LEU A 96 22.14 -21.05 -27.55
N ASN A 97 23.36 -20.97 -27.01
CA ASN A 97 23.89 -21.93 -26.03
C ASN A 97 22.97 -22.03 -24.79
N ALA A 98 22.97 -23.15 -24.07
CA ALA A 98 22.09 -23.37 -22.91
C ALA A 98 22.16 -22.24 -21.86
N THR A 99 23.33 -21.63 -21.70
CA THR A 99 23.57 -20.45 -20.85
C THR A 99 22.95 -19.16 -21.38
N GLN A 100 22.90 -18.99 -22.71
CA GLN A 100 22.27 -17.84 -23.37
C GLN A 100 20.73 -17.95 -23.40
N LYS A 101 20.18 -19.18 -23.40
CA LYS A 101 18.74 -19.39 -23.22
C LYS A 101 18.30 -19.00 -21.82
N ALA A 102 19.01 -19.47 -20.80
CA ALA A 102 18.73 -19.09 -19.41
C ALA A 102 18.83 -17.58 -19.19
N SER A 103 19.86 -16.91 -19.74
CA SER A 103 20.01 -15.47 -19.59
C SER A 103 18.96 -14.65 -20.35
N ALA A 104 18.53 -15.10 -21.53
CA ALA A 104 17.44 -14.45 -22.28
C ALA A 104 16.10 -14.59 -21.56
N ILE A 105 15.79 -15.79 -21.04
CA ILE A 105 14.56 -16.04 -20.26
C ILE A 105 14.55 -15.17 -19.01
N PHE A 106 15.65 -15.13 -18.26
CA PHE A 106 15.74 -14.29 -17.07
C PHE A 106 15.58 -12.80 -17.40
N LYS A 107 16.12 -12.36 -18.54
CA LYS A 107 15.99 -10.98 -19.01
C LYS A 107 14.55 -10.64 -19.38
N ASP A 108 13.82 -11.54 -20.04
CA ASP A 108 12.42 -11.34 -20.42
C ASP A 108 11.49 -11.41 -19.21
N MET A 109 11.72 -12.36 -18.30
CA MET A 109 11.01 -12.46 -17.01
C MET A 109 11.22 -11.18 -16.17
N GLY A 110 12.46 -10.71 -16.07
CA GLY A 110 12.79 -9.49 -15.35
C GLY A 110 12.17 -8.24 -15.99
N ARG A 111 12.14 -8.18 -17.33
CA ARG A 111 11.48 -7.08 -18.06
C ARG A 111 9.97 -7.09 -17.82
N GLY A 112 9.33 -8.27 -17.88
CA GLY A 112 7.91 -8.46 -17.58
C GLY A 112 7.59 -8.01 -16.15
N MET A 113 8.33 -8.54 -15.17
CA MET A 113 8.24 -8.18 -13.75
C MET A 113 8.34 -6.66 -13.55
N TRP A 114 9.32 -6.02 -14.19
CA TRP A 114 9.53 -4.57 -14.08
C TRP A 114 8.36 -3.77 -14.68
N THR A 115 7.86 -4.15 -15.85
CA THR A 115 6.75 -3.46 -16.50
C THR A 115 5.45 -3.58 -15.71
N SER A 116 5.14 -4.79 -15.23
CA SER A 116 3.95 -5.07 -14.44
C SER A 116 4.04 -4.43 -13.06
N GLY A 117 5.15 -4.62 -12.35
CA GLY A 117 5.40 -4.01 -11.05
C GLY A 117 5.33 -2.48 -11.11
N LYS A 118 5.92 -1.85 -12.13
CA LYS A 118 5.81 -0.38 -12.32
C LYS A 118 4.37 0.08 -12.59
N GLY A 119 3.55 -0.75 -13.24
CA GLY A 119 2.12 -0.49 -13.43
C GLY A 119 1.40 -0.47 -12.09
N PHE A 120 1.40 -1.59 -11.37
CA PHE A 120 0.69 -1.72 -10.09
C PHE A 120 1.23 -0.79 -8.99
N GLY A 121 2.54 -0.56 -8.94
CA GLY A 121 3.14 0.40 -8.02
C GLY A 121 2.69 1.84 -8.26
N LYS A 122 2.49 2.25 -9.53
CA LYS A 122 1.92 3.57 -9.84
C LYS A 122 0.48 3.70 -9.38
N VAL A 123 -0.33 2.65 -9.57
CA VAL A 123 -1.73 2.65 -9.14
C VAL A 123 -1.81 2.76 -7.61
N GLY A 124 -1.06 1.93 -6.89
CA GLY A 124 -1.04 1.95 -5.41
C GLY A 124 -0.53 3.27 -4.84
N ALA A 125 0.55 3.81 -5.40
CA ALA A 125 1.09 5.10 -4.98
C ALA A 125 0.11 6.26 -5.24
N LEU A 126 -0.51 6.32 -6.43
CA LEU A 126 -1.48 7.37 -6.74
C LEU A 126 -2.72 7.30 -5.85
N TYR A 127 -3.24 6.10 -5.61
CA TYR A 127 -4.41 5.91 -4.76
C TYR A 127 -4.13 6.38 -3.32
N ALA A 128 -3.09 5.85 -2.68
CA ALA A 128 -2.74 6.20 -1.30
C ALA A 128 -2.32 7.67 -1.14
N GLY A 129 -1.65 8.24 -2.13
CA GLY A 129 -1.27 9.65 -2.13
C GLY A 129 -2.48 10.59 -2.21
N ILE A 130 -3.42 10.32 -3.11
CA ILE A 130 -4.62 11.14 -3.27
C ILE A 130 -5.52 11.00 -2.04
N GLU A 131 -5.70 9.79 -1.53
CA GLU A 131 -6.47 9.54 -0.30
C GLU A 131 -5.88 10.32 0.88
N CYS A 132 -4.56 10.26 1.09
CA CYS A 132 -3.91 10.96 2.19
C CYS A 132 -4.03 12.48 2.09
N VAL A 133 -3.97 13.05 0.88
CA VAL A 133 -4.19 14.50 0.67
C VAL A 133 -5.64 14.89 0.99
N ILE A 134 -6.62 14.08 0.59
CA ILE A 134 -8.03 14.33 0.89
C ILE A 134 -8.30 14.19 2.39
N GLU A 135 -7.74 13.17 3.03
CA GLU A 135 -7.83 12.93 4.48
C GLU A 135 -7.21 14.09 5.26
N SER A 136 -6.03 14.55 4.84
CA SER A 136 -5.33 15.70 5.45
C SER A 136 -6.12 17.01 5.30
N TYR A 137 -6.85 17.19 4.19
CA TYR A 137 -7.68 18.37 3.96
C TYR A 137 -9.00 18.35 4.75
N ARG A 138 -9.65 17.18 4.86
CA ARG A 138 -10.97 17.05 5.51
C ARG A 138 -10.91 16.63 6.98
N ALA A 139 -9.76 16.16 7.46
CA ALA A 139 -9.54 15.59 8.79
C ALA A 139 -10.56 14.49 9.17
N LYS A 140 -11.02 13.71 8.18
CA LYS A 140 -11.98 12.61 8.34
C LYS A 140 -11.62 11.47 7.41
N ASN A 141 -11.85 10.23 7.83
CA ASN A 141 -11.68 9.01 7.03
C ASN A 141 -13.05 8.33 6.77
N ASP A 142 -13.71 8.72 5.68
CA ASP A 142 -15.04 8.24 5.30
C ASP A 142 -15.03 7.60 3.90
N ILE A 143 -16.04 6.78 3.60
CA ILE A 143 -16.18 6.09 2.30
C ILE A 143 -16.12 7.04 1.11
N TYR A 144 -16.58 8.28 1.27
CA TYR A 144 -16.50 9.31 0.23
C TYR A 144 -15.06 9.68 -0.14
N ASN A 145 -14.11 9.58 0.78
CA ASN A 145 -12.70 9.84 0.49
C ASN A 145 -12.11 8.72 -0.36
N SER A 146 -12.41 7.46 -0.03
CA SER A 146 -12.00 6.27 -0.79
C SER A 146 -12.59 6.27 -2.20
N VAL A 147 -13.86 6.66 -2.34
CA VAL A 147 -14.53 6.78 -3.65
C VAL A 147 -13.98 7.94 -4.48
N ALA A 148 -13.75 9.10 -3.87
CA ALA A 148 -13.19 10.26 -4.55
C ALA A 148 -11.73 10.02 -4.97
N SER A 149 -10.91 9.42 -4.11
CA SER A 149 -9.53 9.06 -4.42
C SER A 149 -9.48 8.00 -5.53
N GLY A 150 -10.36 7.00 -5.50
CA GLY A 150 -10.54 6.03 -6.57
C GLY A 150 -10.88 6.70 -7.91
N PHE A 151 -11.88 7.59 -7.93
CA PHE A 151 -12.26 8.31 -9.15
C PHE A 151 -11.12 9.13 -9.72
N LEU A 152 -10.42 9.90 -8.87
CA LEU A 152 -9.31 10.75 -9.26
C LEU A 152 -8.11 9.93 -9.74
N ALA A 153 -7.74 8.87 -9.02
CA ALA A 153 -6.64 7.99 -9.41
C ALA A 153 -6.94 7.29 -10.76
N GLY A 154 -8.13 6.71 -10.91
CA GLY A 154 -8.58 6.08 -12.15
C GLY A 154 -8.63 7.06 -13.34
N GLY A 155 -9.12 8.27 -13.11
CA GLY A 155 -9.15 9.33 -14.12
C GLY A 155 -7.75 9.80 -14.52
N VAL A 156 -6.84 10.00 -13.55
CA VAL A 156 -5.45 10.42 -13.81
C VAL A 156 -4.69 9.35 -14.59
N LEU A 157 -4.90 8.07 -14.27
CA LEU A 157 -4.27 6.97 -14.99
C LEU A 157 -4.75 6.89 -16.45
N ALA A 158 -6.02 7.15 -16.70
CA ALA A 158 -6.63 7.11 -18.03
C ALA A 158 -6.50 8.41 -18.83
N ARG A 159 -5.80 9.44 -18.31
CA ARG A 159 -5.71 10.78 -18.92
C ARG A 159 -5.25 10.77 -20.38
N ASN A 160 -4.38 9.84 -20.77
CA ASN A 160 -3.85 9.74 -22.13
C ASN A 160 -4.74 8.94 -23.09
N ALA A 161 -5.74 8.22 -22.57
CA ALA A 161 -6.66 7.38 -23.35
C ALA A 161 -7.92 8.12 -23.81
N GLY A 162 -8.05 9.42 -23.47
CA GLY A 162 -9.14 10.31 -23.89
C GLY A 162 -10.26 10.45 -22.86
N PRO A 163 -11.20 11.40 -23.05
CA PRO A 163 -12.18 11.79 -22.03
C PRO A 163 -13.13 10.66 -21.61
N LYS A 164 -13.54 9.81 -22.56
CA LYS A 164 -14.41 8.65 -22.27
C LYS A 164 -13.70 7.63 -21.39
N ALA A 165 -12.40 7.41 -21.61
CA ALA A 165 -11.59 6.52 -20.79
C ALA A 165 -11.33 7.10 -19.40
N VAL A 166 -11.17 8.43 -19.28
CA VAL A 166 -11.05 9.11 -17.97
C VAL A 166 -12.30 8.91 -17.13
N VAL A 167 -13.49 9.15 -17.70
CA VAL A 167 -14.76 8.97 -16.97
C VAL A 167 -15.00 7.50 -16.67
N GLY A 168 -14.81 6.61 -17.66
CA GLY A 168 -14.99 5.17 -17.47
C GLY A 168 -14.03 4.58 -16.43
N GLY A 169 -12.75 4.93 -16.52
CA GLY A 169 -11.73 4.51 -15.57
C GLY A 169 -11.95 5.08 -14.17
N GLY A 170 -12.34 6.35 -14.07
CA GLY A 170 -12.72 6.98 -12.80
C GLY A 170 -13.90 6.26 -12.15
N LEU A 171 -14.99 5.99 -12.88
CA LEU A 171 -16.15 5.28 -12.35
C LEU A 171 -15.80 3.85 -11.91
N ALA A 172 -14.99 3.13 -12.70
CA ALA A 172 -14.57 1.78 -12.35
C ALA A 172 -13.73 1.74 -11.05
N PHE A 173 -12.75 2.64 -10.92
CA PHE A 173 -11.94 2.73 -9.72
C PHE A 173 -12.74 3.24 -8.52
N ALA A 174 -13.66 4.18 -8.71
CA ALA A 174 -14.56 4.64 -7.66
C ALA A 174 -15.44 3.51 -7.11
N ALA A 175 -16.02 2.70 -7.99
CA ALA A 175 -16.83 1.54 -7.61
C ALA A 175 -16.01 0.47 -6.90
N PHE A 176 -14.80 0.18 -7.40
CA PHE A 176 -13.89 -0.76 -6.76
C PHE A 176 -13.48 -0.29 -5.36
N SER A 177 -13.09 0.98 -5.22
CA SER A 177 -12.75 1.57 -3.92
C SER A 177 -13.93 1.58 -2.96
N ALA A 178 -15.15 1.86 -3.43
CA ALA A 178 -16.37 1.76 -2.62
C ALA A 178 -16.57 0.33 -2.10
N ALA A 179 -16.37 -0.68 -2.95
CA ALA A 179 -16.56 -2.07 -2.59
C ALA A 179 -15.55 -2.54 -1.54
N ILE A 180 -14.27 -2.18 -1.71
CA ILE A 180 -13.21 -2.54 -0.76
C ILE A 180 -13.41 -1.81 0.58
N ASP A 181 -13.73 -0.51 0.56
CA ASP A 181 -13.99 0.26 1.77
C ASP A 181 -15.24 -0.26 2.51
N ALA A 182 -16.30 -0.62 1.78
CA ALA A 182 -17.48 -1.24 2.36
C ALA A 182 -17.20 -2.64 2.92
N PHE A 183 -16.33 -3.43 2.26
CA PHE A 183 -15.92 -4.75 2.75
C PHE A 183 -15.11 -4.63 4.06
N MET A 184 -14.08 -3.78 4.09
CA MET A 184 -13.25 -3.56 5.29
C MET A 184 -14.05 -2.96 6.46
N ARG A 185 -15.07 -2.13 6.19
CA ARG A 185 -15.97 -1.59 7.23
C ARG A 185 -17.04 -2.59 7.68
N ARG A 186 -17.29 -3.66 6.92
CA ARG A 186 -18.31 -4.69 7.22
C ARG A 186 -17.75 -5.85 8.04
N GLU A 187 -16.43 -5.98 8.20
CA GLU A 187 -15.83 -6.91 9.15
C GLU A 187 -15.83 -6.33 10.58
N PRO A 188 -16.95 -6.49 11.31
CA PRO A 188 -16.85 -6.86 12.72
C PRO A 188 -17.76 -8.07 12.97
N SER A 189 -17.28 -9.29 12.67
CA SER A 189 -17.84 -10.54 13.19
C SER A 189 -16.91 -11.74 12.91
N GLU A 190 -15.84 -11.85 13.70
CA GLU A 190 -15.26 -13.13 14.13
C GLU A 190 -15.00 -12.94 15.64
N ASP A 191 -16.06 -12.93 16.47
CA ASP A 191 -16.44 -14.10 17.26
C ASP A 191 -16.07 -15.45 16.61
N ASP A 192 -14.79 -15.82 16.72
CA ASP A 192 -14.28 -17.17 17.08
C ASP A 192 -12.78 -17.10 17.45
#